data_AF-A0A9D9C134-F1
#
_entry.id   AF-A0A9D9C134-F1
#
_cell.length_a   1.000
_cell.length_b   1.000
_cell.length_c   1.000
_cell.angle_alpha   90.00
_cell.angle_beta   90.00
_cell.angle_gamma   90.00
#
_symmetry.space_group_name_H-M   'P 1'
#
loop_
_entity.id
_entity.type
_entity.pdbx_description
1 polymer ?
#
loop_
_entity_poly.entity_id
_entity_poly.type
_entity_poly.pdbx_seq_one_letter_code
_entity_poly.pdbx_strand_id
1 'polypeptide(L)'
;MNKWVLLEHKVYTANSFAIHYDFLVQNGIDCLTWKFSKLPLLNKAPIEVCKQPNHRLVWLSRIEHELSDNRGFVKRIDHGIFKSVSDKLDSEYYRFILDGELLYGLFEISGNSCRLSKNY
;
A
#
# COMPACT_ATOMS: atom_id res chain seq x y z
N MET A 1 -12.65 13.02 -1.73
CA MET A 1 -11.32 12.80 -1.11
C MET A 1 -10.83 11.44 -1.56
N ASN A 2 -9.57 11.33 -1.98
CA ASN A 2 -9.02 10.08 -2.48
C ASN A 2 -8.62 9.18 -1.30
N LYS A 3 -8.92 7.89 -1.40
CA LYS A 3 -8.72 6.92 -0.31
C LYS A 3 -7.50 6.04 -0.56
N TRP A 4 -6.93 5.54 0.52
CA TRP A 4 -5.90 4.51 0.48
C TRP A 4 -6.15 3.47 1.57
N VAL A 5 -5.61 2.26 1.38
CA VAL A 5 -5.62 1.20 2.40
C VAL A 5 -4.29 0.47 2.43
N LEU A 6 -3.95 -0.05 3.60
CA LEU A 6 -2.89 -1.02 3.81
C LEU A 6 -3.53 -2.34 4.26
N LEU A 7 -3.27 -3.39 3.49
CA LEU A 7 -3.81 -4.72 3.73
C LEU A 7 -2.67 -5.65 4.16
N GLU A 8 -2.85 -6.39 5.24
CA GLU A 8 -2.04 -7.57 5.57
C GLU A 8 -2.61 -8.77 4.81
N HIS A 9 -1.78 -9.45 4.02
CA HIS A 9 -2.14 -10.65 3.28
C HIS A 9 -1.35 -11.85 3.81
N LYS A 10 -2.09 -12.74 4.48
CA LYS A 10 -1.61 -14.05 4.93
C LYS A 10 -1.85 -15.08 3.84
N VAL A 11 -0.78 -15.59 3.23
CA VAL A 11 -0.85 -16.63 2.19
C VAL A 11 -0.62 -17.99 2.85
N TYR A 12 -1.56 -18.91 2.62
CA TYR A 12 -1.45 -20.30 3.02
C TYR A 12 -1.10 -21.14 1.81
N THR A 13 0.02 -21.84 1.83
CA THR A 13 0.26 -22.94 0.89
C THR A 13 0.42 -24.23 1.68
N ALA A 14 0.32 -25.39 1.03
CA ALA A 14 0.33 -26.69 1.70
C ALA A 14 1.48 -26.86 2.71
N ASN A 15 2.63 -26.23 2.46
CA ASN A 15 3.84 -26.35 3.29
C ASN A 15 4.43 -25.00 3.73
N SER A 16 3.76 -23.86 3.51
CA SER A 16 4.30 -22.55 3.90
C SER A 16 3.24 -21.55 4.32
N PHE A 17 3.65 -20.69 5.24
CA PHE A 17 2.89 -19.52 5.69
C PHE A 17 3.74 -18.29 5.44
N ALA A 18 3.21 -17.34 4.66
CA ALA A 18 3.88 -16.10 4.36
C ALA A 18 2.95 -14.91 4.61
N ILE A 19 3.49 -13.84 5.18
CA ILE A 19 2.79 -12.56 5.34
C ILE A 19 3.48 -11.53 4.45
N HIS A 20 2.68 -10.76 3.74
CA HIS A 20 3.11 -9.53 3.09
C HIS A 20 2.02 -8.48 3.26
N TYR A 21 2.31 -7.26 2.80
CA TYR A 21 1.36 -6.17 2.84
C TYR A 21 1.13 -5.59 1.46
N ASP A 22 -0.10 -5.23 1.17
CA ASP A 22 -0.49 -4.54 -0.05
C ASP A 22 -0.95 -3.12 0.29
N PHE A 23 -0.26 -2.13 -0.28
CA PHE A 23 -0.66 -0.73 -0.20
C PHE A 23 -1.41 -0.36 -1.48
N LEU A 24 -2.65 0.10 -1.31
CA LEU A 24 -3.54 0.44 -2.40
C LEU A 24 -3.90 1.92 -2.30
N VAL A 25 -3.75 2.64 -3.41
CA VAL A 25 -4.09 4.06 -3.54
C VAL A 25 -5.11 4.23 -4.64
N GLN A 26 -6.24 4.87 -4.34
CA GLN A 26 -7.27 5.16 -5.33
C GLN A 26 -6.71 6.01 -6.49
N ASN A 27 -6.92 5.56 -7.72
CA ASN A 27 -6.49 6.23 -8.94
C ASN A 27 -7.56 6.09 -10.03
N GLY A 28 -8.49 7.05 -10.08
CA GLY A 28 -9.61 7.00 -11.02
C GLY A 28 -10.52 5.79 -10.77
N ILE A 29 -10.51 4.82 -11.69
CA ILE A 29 -11.41 3.66 -11.69
C ILE A 29 -10.83 2.42 -10.98
N ASP A 30 -9.57 2.47 -10.57
CA ASP A 30 -8.87 1.37 -9.93
C ASP A 30 -7.94 1.86 -8.79
N CYS A 31 -7.17 0.92 -8.23
CA CYS A 31 -6.18 1.20 -7.21
C CYS A 31 -4.78 0.89 -7.73
N LEU A 32 -3.90 1.88 -7.71
CA LEU A 32 -2.46 1.62 -7.80
C LEU A 32 -2.05 0.76 -6.61
N THR A 33 -1.32 -0.31 -6.88
CA THR A 33 -0.99 -1.32 -5.87
C THR A 33 0.51 -1.56 -5.79
N TRP A 34 1.03 -1.65 -4.56
CA TRP A 34 2.39 -2.08 -4.28
C TRP A 34 2.38 -3.15 -3.19
N LYS A 35 3.30 -4.11 -3.31
CA LYS A 35 3.53 -5.19 -2.36
C LYS A 35 4.79 -4.92 -1.54
N PHE A 36 4.69 -5.19 -0.24
CA PHE A 36 5.68 -4.92 0.79
C PHE A 36 6.00 -6.22 1.51
N SER A 37 7.28 -6.56 1.64
CA SER A 37 7.72 -7.63 2.55
C SER A 37 7.75 -7.17 4.01
N LYS A 38 7.88 -5.85 4.24
CA LYS A 38 7.88 -5.18 5.54
C LYS A 38 7.35 -3.76 5.40
N LEU A 39 6.86 -3.17 6.48
CA LEU A 39 6.36 -1.80 6.46
C LEU A 39 7.50 -0.77 6.54
N PRO A 40 7.38 0.39 5.86
CA PRO A 40 8.31 1.49 6.03
C PRO A 40 8.12 2.11 7.41
N LEU A 41 9.23 2.42 8.08
CA LEU A 41 9.21 3.09 9.39
C LEU A 41 9.47 4.59 9.21
N LEU A 42 8.82 5.41 10.03
CA LEU A 42 8.92 6.86 9.97
C LEU A 42 10.37 7.33 10.12
N ASN A 43 10.82 8.16 9.17
CA ASN A 43 12.17 8.74 9.10
C ASN A 43 13.29 7.68 9.11
N LYS A 44 13.02 6.48 8.59
CA LYS A 44 14.04 5.44 8.38
C LYS A 44 14.43 5.33 6.91
N ALA A 45 15.47 4.53 6.67
CA ALA A 45 15.96 4.25 5.33
C ALA A 45 14.83 3.69 4.43
N PRO A 46 14.86 3.99 3.12
CA PRO A 46 13.92 3.42 2.18
C PRO A 46 13.93 1.89 2.22
N ILE A 47 12.78 1.29 1.93
CA ILE A 47 12.62 -0.16 1.82
C ILE A 47 12.25 -0.53 0.39
N GLU A 48 12.42 -1.80 0.05
CA GLU A 48 12.00 -2.33 -1.25
C GLU A 48 10.50 -2.57 -1.29
N VAL A 49 9.89 -2.23 -2.42
CA VAL A 49 8.49 -2.50 -2.76
C VAL A 49 8.40 -3.00 -4.19
N CYS A 50 7.38 -3.79 -4.47
CA CYS A 50 7.13 -4.31 -5.82
C CYS A 50 5.80 -3.79 -6.33
N LYS A 51 5.81 -3.09 -7.48
CA LYS A 51 4.57 -2.70 -8.17
C LYS A 51 3.76 -3.95 -8.53
N GLN A 52 2.46 -3.91 -8.24
CA GLN A 52 1.52 -4.99 -8.58
C GLN A 52 0.51 -4.51 -9.62
N PRO A 53 -0.20 -5.42 -10.30
CA PRO A 53 -1.37 -5.07 -11.09
C PRO A 53 -2.38 -4.25 -10.27
N ASN A 54 -3.08 -3.34 -10.95
CA ASN A 54 -4.06 -2.50 -10.27
C ASN A 54 -5.21 -3.33 -9.70
N HIS A 55 -5.67 -2.95 -8.52
CA HIS A 55 -6.78 -3.60 -7.83
C HIS A 55 -8.10 -2.87 -8.07
N ARG A 56 -9.21 -3.62 -7.94
CA ARG A 56 -10.56 -3.04 -7.98
C ARG A 56 -10.81 -2.16 -6.75
N LEU A 57 -11.56 -1.06 -6.93
CA LEU A 57 -11.91 -0.11 -5.86
C LEU A 57 -12.59 -0.74 -4.63
N VAL A 58 -13.26 -1.89 -4.79
CA VAL A 58 -13.90 -2.62 -3.67
C VAL A 58 -12.94 -2.88 -2.51
N TRP A 59 -11.65 -3.09 -2.81
CA TRP A 59 -10.63 -3.36 -1.80
C TRP A 59 -10.37 -2.18 -0.85
N LEU A 60 -10.65 -0.95 -1.28
CA LEU A 60 -10.53 0.24 -0.42
C LEU A 60 -11.51 0.23 0.77
N SER A 61 -12.58 -0.58 0.69
CA SER A 61 -13.65 -0.63 1.70
C SER A 61 -13.65 -1.91 2.53
N ARG A 62 -13.00 -2.98 2.05
CA ARG A 62 -12.96 -4.27 2.74
C ARG A 62 -12.19 -4.15 4.06
N ILE A 63 -12.77 -4.71 5.11
CA ILE A 63 -12.13 -4.83 6.43
C ILE A 63 -11.32 -6.13 6.46
N GLU A 64 -11.93 -7.23 6.00
CA GLU A 64 -11.29 -8.53 5.87
C GLU A 64 -11.95 -9.36 4.77
N HIS A 65 -11.21 -10.32 4.21
CA HIS A 65 -11.72 -11.20 3.17
C HIS A 65 -10.84 -12.45 3.01
N GLU A 66 -11.48 -13.62 2.99
CA GLU A 66 -10.84 -14.86 2.55
C GLU A 66 -10.83 -14.93 1.02
N LEU A 67 -9.66 -15.19 0.43
CA LEU A 67 -9.50 -15.31 -1.01
C LEU A 67 -9.86 -16.72 -1.48
N SER A 68 -10.44 -16.81 -2.67
CA SER A 68 -10.68 -18.09 -3.35
C SER A 68 -9.37 -18.85 -3.61
N ASP A 69 -9.50 -20.16 -3.86
CA ASP A 69 -8.41 -21.02 -4.35
C ASP A 69 -7.24 -21.14 -3.37
N ASN A 70 -7.54 -21.10 -2.07
CA ASN A 70 -6.54 -21.16 -0.99
C ASN A 70 -5.45 -20.08 -1.09
N ARG A 71 -5.77 -18.93 -1.71
CA ARG A 71 -4.80 -17.84 -1.92
C ARG A 71 -4.54 -17.02 -0.66
N GLY A 72 -5.23 -17.31 0.43
CA GLY A 72 -4.98 -16.68 1.72
C GLY A 72 -6.10 -15.81 2.24
N PHE A 73 -5.80 -15.11 3.32
CA PHE A 73 -6.70 -14.19 4.00
C PHE A 73 -6.11 -12.79 4.00
N VAL A 74 -6.95 -11.80 3.69
CA VAL A 74 -6.57 -10.39 3.62
C VAL A 74 -7.30 -9.62 4.71
N LYS A 75 -6.58 -8.80 5.47
CA LYS A 75 -7.13 -7.93 6.52
C LYS A 75 -6.61 -6.52 6.38
N ARG A 76 -7.49 -5.52 6.47
CA ARG A 76 -7.10 -4.11 6.53
C ARG A 76 -6.48 -3.81 7.89
N ILE A 77 -5.26 -3.29 7.87
CA ILE A 77 -4.50 -2.92 9.07
C ILE A 77 -4.27 -1.43 9.19
N ASP A 78 -4.42 -0.68 8.10
CA ASP A 78 -4.42 0.78 8.10
C ASP A 78 -5.20 1.33 6.90
N HIS A 79 -5.61 2.59 6.97
CA HIS A 79 -6.33 3.27 5.91
C HIS A 79 -6.47 4.76 6.21
N GLY A 80 -6.86 5.51 5.18
CA GLY A 80 -7.19 6.91 5.35
C GLY A 80 -7.54 7.61 4.04
N ILE A 81 -7.44 8.93 4.08
CA ILE A 81 -7.44 9.77 2.89
C ILE A 81 -6.02 10.20 2.56
N PHE A 82 -5.77 10.61 1.32
CA PHE A 82 -4.47 11.14 0.96
C PHE A 82 -4.58 12.39 0.10
N LYS A 83 -3.49 13.15 0.09
CA LYS A 83 -3.24 14.23 -0.86
C LYS A 83 -2.04 13.85 -1.72
N SER A 84 -2.19 13.89 -3.04
CA SER A 84 -1.04 13.75 -3.94
C SER A 84 -0.20 15.01 -3.89
N VAL A 85 1.13 14.85 -3.73
CA VAL A 85 2.10 15.93 -3.86
C VAL A 85 2.66 15.84 -5.28
N SER A 86 2.30 16.77 -6.15
CA SER A 86 2.70 16.72 -7.55
C SER A 86 4.11 17.24 -7.75
N ASP A 87 5.02 16.39 -8.23
CA ASP A 87 6.19 16.82 -8.99
C ASP A 87 6.02 16.29 -10.41
N LYS A 88 5.69 17.16 -11.37
CA LYS A 88 5.27 16.83 -12.75
C LYS A 88 6.34 16.15 -13.63
N LEU A 89 7.36 15.53 -13.06
CA LEU A 89 8.59 15.18 -13.79
C LEU A 89 8.79 13.68 -14.03
N ASP A 90 8.08 12.78 -13.33
CA ASP A 90 8.30 11.34 -13.50
C ASP A 90 7.03 10.49 -13.26
N SER A 91 6.69 9.62 -14.21
CA SER A 91 5.54 8.70 -14.12
C SER A 91 5.73 7.58 -13.10
N GLU A 92 6.97 7.33 -12.65
CA GLU A 92 7.32 6.30 -11.68
C GLU A 92 7.63 6.86 -10.28
N TYR A 93 7.38 8.16 -10.08
CA TYR A 93 7.57 8.84 -8.79
C TYR A 93 6.22 9.28 -8.21
N TYR A 94 5.84 8.66 -7.10
CA TYR A 94 4.60 8.94 -6.40
C TYR A 94 4.88 9.52 -5.03
N ARG A 95 4.22 10.64 -4.71
CA ARG A 95 4.31 11.28 -3.39
C ARG A 95 2.90 11.51 -2.85
N PHE A 96 2.64 11.01 -1.65
CA PHE A 96 1.36 11.11 -0.97
C PHE A 96 1.55 11.64 0.44
N ILE A 97 0.69 12.56 0.87
CA ILE A 97 0.52 12.85 2.30
C ILE A 97 -0.59 11.93 2.80
N LEU A 98 -0.23 11.00 3.68
CA LEU A 98 -1.12 10.01 4.30
C LEU A 98 -1.51 10.43 5.72
N ASP A 99 -2.70 10.03 6.17
CA ASP A 99 -3.28 10.38 7.46
C ASP A 99 -3.70 9.16 8.31
N GLY A 100 -3.03 8.02 8.12
CA GLY A 100 -3.35 6.77 8.80
C GLY A 100 -2.76 6.69 10.21
N GLU A 101 -2.90 5.52 10.83
CA GLU A 101 -2.31 5.26 12.15
C GLU A 101 -0.88 4.72 12.05
N LEU A 102 -0.62 3.83 11.09
CA LEU A 102 0.70 3.23 10.83
C LEU A 102 1.46 4.03 9.77
N LEU A 103 0.79 4.39 8.67
CA LEU A 103 1.33 5.16 7.58
C LEU A 103 0.75 6.57 7.61
N TYR A 104 1.54 7.50 8.15
CA TYR A 104 1.20 8.92 8.21
C TYR A 104 2.37 9.81 7.83
N GLY A 105 2.06 10.98 7.27
CA GLY A 105 3.04 11.92 6.76
C GLY A 105 3.33 11.73 5.28
N LEU A 106 4.50 12.19 4.85
CA LEU A 106 4.93 12.13 3.46
C LEU A 106 5.44 10.73 3.14
N PHE A 107 4.69 10.03 2.29
CA PHE A 107 5.01 8.73 1.74
C PHE A 107 5.44 8.86 0.28
N GLU A 108 6.60 8.32 -0.05
CA GLU A 108 7.21 8.48 -1.37
C GLU A 108 7.56 7.11 -1.93
N ILE A 109 7.22 6.87 -3.19
CA ILE A 109 7.59 5.68 -3.96
C ILE A 109 8.35 6.13 -5.20
N SER A 110 9.51 5.54 -5.45
CA SER A 110 10.33 5.75 -6.64
C SER A 110 10.81 4.39 -7.14
N GLY A 111 10.30 3.95 -8.30
CA GLY A 111 10.58 2.60 -8.80
C GLY A 111 10.22 1.52 -7.77
N ASN A 112 11.20 0.68 -7.41
CA ASN A 112 11.02 -0.41 -6.43
C ASN A 112 11.38 -0.02 -4.99
N SER A 113 11.39 1.27 -4.65
CA SER A 113 11.65 1.70 -3.28
C SER A 113 10.60 2.66 -2.76
N CYS A 114 10.30 2.57 -1.46
CA CYS A 114 9.48 3.56 -0.78
C CYS A 114 10.10 4.02 0.54
N ARG A 115 9.73 5.22 0.99
CA ARG A 115 10.08 5.76 2.31
C ARG A 115 8.93 6.54 2.93
N LEU A 116 8.92 6.61 4.26
CA LEU A 116 7.96 7.38 5.05
C LEU A 116 8.69 8.44 5.87
N SER A 117 8.22 9.69 5.78
CA SER A 117 8.83 10.82 6.49
C SER A 117 7.79 11.73 7.14
N LYS A 118 8.17 12.38 8.25
CA LYS A 118 7.26 13.25 9.02
C LYS A 118 7.04 14.64 8.40
N ASN A 119 7.93 15.05 7.49
CA ASN A 119 7.95 16.41 6.97
C ASN A 119 6.94 16.57 5.82
N TYR A 120 6.07 17.58 5.94
CA TYR A 120 5.19 18.10 4.90
C TYR A 120 5.53 19.57 4.67
#